data_AF-A0A369KUF8-F1
#
_entry.id   AF-A0A369KUF8-F1
#
_cell.length_a   1.000
_cell.length_b   1.000
_cell.length_c   1.000
_cell.angle_alpha   90.00
_cell.angle_beta   90.00
_cell.angle_gamma   90.00
#
_symmetry.space_group_name_H-M   'P 1'
#
loop_
_entity.id
_entity.type
_entity.pdbx_description
1 polymer ?
#
loop_
_entity_poly.entity_id
_entity_poly.type
_entity_poly.pdbx_seq_one_letter_code
_entity_poly.pdbx_strand_id
1 'polypeptide(L)'
;MDESNMDIDFSDDDAYDVKRLEMEIKKQKKLEKQKRLENRKQIINDIQEILKQPKQQNACEEFEVCLLAANHFQRGTKSWALAFFNIQNAEPIDLSEVRKKYIKFAQSWHPDKMQVTSHDAMKYLNEAWQILKNNF
;
A
#
# COMPACT_ATOMS: atom_id res chain seq x y z
N MET A 1 33.47 -40.66 -74.75
CA MET A 1 32.05 -40.30 -74.90
C MET A 1 31.28 -41.42 -74.22
N ASP A 2 30.67 -41.26 -73.06
CA ASP A 2 30.18 -40.05 -72.39
C ASP A 2 30.39 -40.11 -70.88
N GLU A 3 30.77 -38.96 -70.34
CA GLU A 3 30.55 -38.56 -68.97
C GLU A 3 29.11 -38.02 -68.86
N SER A 4 28.32 -38.52 -67.92
CA SER A 4 27.25 -37.74 -67.29
C SER A 4 26.75 -38.53 -66.09
N ASN A 5 27.39 -38.27 -64.95
CA ASN A 5 26.84 -37.42 -63.89
C ASN A 5 25.89 -38.22 -63.01
N MET A 6 26.43 -38.68 -61.87
CA MET A 6 25.64 -39.00 -60.70
C MET A 6 24.78 -37.77 -60.38
N ASP A 7 23.46 -37.92 -60.45
CA ASP A 7 22.51 -37.03 -59.79
C ASP A 7 22.76 -37.12 -58.28
N ILE A 8 23.66 -36.27 -57.79
CA ILE A 8 23.82 -35.97 -56.37
C ILE A 8 22.76 -34.90 -56.08
N ASP A 9 21.55 -35.34 -55.76
CA ASP A 9 20.50 -34.43 -55.31
C ASP A 9 20.70 -34.14 -53.81
N PHE A 10 21.09 -32.90 -53.53
CA PHE A 10 21.42 -32.34 -52.22
C PHE A 10 20.16 -32.24 -51.33
N SER A 11 19.71 -33.33 -50.70
CA SER A 11 18.48 -33.31 -49.87
C SER A 11 18.69 -33.17 -48.36
N ASP A 12 19.87 -32.74 -47.88
CA ASP A 12 20.19 -32.71 -46.44
C ASP A 12 20.28 -31.30 -45.81
N ASP A 13 20.42 -30.24 -46.62
CA ASP A 13 20.58 -28.86 -46.10
C ASP A 13 19.28 -28.32 -45.47
N ASP A 14 18.13 -28.61 -46.09
CA ASP A 14 16.82 -28.17 -45.58
C ASP A 14 16.47 -28.81 -44.22
N ALA A 15 16.88 -30.07 -44.00
CA ALA A 15 16.61 -30.78 -42.75
C ALA A 15 17.45 -30.25 -41.56
N TYR A 16 18.68 -29.82 -41.84
CA TYR A 16 19.55 -29.19 -40.83
C TYR A 16 19.07 -27.79 -40.47
N ASP A 17 18.69 -26.98 -41.46
CA ASP A 17 18.18 -25.64 -41.21
C ASP A 17 16.85 -25.67 -40.44
N VAL A 18 15.95 -26.61 -40.73
CA VAL A 18 14.72 -26.82 -39.95
C VAL A 18 15.04 -27.16 -38.49
N LYS A 19 15.96 -28.10 -38.22
CA LYS A 19 16.36 -28.45 -36.85
C LYS A 19 17.02 -27.27 -36.11
N ARG A 20 17.82 -26.46 -36.81
CA ARG A 20 18.43 -25.25 -36.23
C ARG A 20 17.36 -24.24 -35.85
N LEU A 21 16.38 -24.01 -36.72
CA LEU A 21 15.28 -23.08 -36.50
C LEU A 21 14.38 -23.54 -35.34
N GLU A 22 14.08 -24.85 -35.25
CA GLU A 22 13.34 -25.43 -34.13
C GLU A 22 14.05 -25.25 -32.78
N MET A 23 15.37 -25.45 -32.74
CA MET A 23 16.16 -25.23 -31.52
C MET A 23 16.15 -23.76 -31.09
N GLU A 24 16.27 -22.84 -32.05
CA GLU A 24 16.23 -21.40 -31.77
C GLU A 24 14.86 -20.98 -31.23
N ILE A 25 13.77 -21.49 -31.82
CA ILE A 25 12.40 -21.27 -31.31
C ILE A 25 12.24 -21.82 -29.89
N LYS A 26 12.75 -23.02 -29.60
CA LYS A 26 12.70 -23.61 -28.25
C LYS A 26 13.47 -22.75 -27.24
N LYS A 27 14.63 -22.24 -27.63
CA LYS A 27 15.46 -21.34 -26.81
C LYS A 27 14.74 -20.03 -26.51
N GLN A 28 14.13 -19.41 -27.52
CA GLN A 28 13.33 -18.19 -27.36
C GLN A 28 12.14 -18.41 -26.43
N LYS A 29 11.37 -19.50 -26.61
CA LYS A 29 10.25 -19.85 -25.72
C LYS A 29 10.69 -20.03 -24.27
N LYS A 30 11.87 -20.62 -24.04
CA LYS A 30 12.43 -20.80 -22.69
C LYS A 30 12.81 -19.47 -22.05
N LEU A 31 13.47 -18.59 -22.80
CA LEU A 31 13.83 -17.25 -22.36
C LEU A 31 12.60 -16.40 -22.05
N GLU A 32 11.59 -16.47 -22.91
CA GLU A 32 10.33 -15.75 -22.70
C GLU A 32 9.61 -16.23 -21.43
N LYS A 33 9.56 -17.55 -21.20
CA LYS A 33 9.00 -18.12 -19.98
C LYS A 33 9.75 -17.65 -18.73
N GLN A 34 11.09 -17.62 -18.76
CA GLN A 34 11.89 -17.10 -17.66
C GLN A 34 11.59 -15.62 -17.38
N LYS A 35 11.58 -14.77 -18.41
CA LYS A 35 11.25 -13.35 -18.29
C LYS A 35 9.85 -13.12 -17.70
N ARG A 36 8.85 -13.92 -18.11
CA ARG A 36 7.50 -13.85 -17.54
C ARG A 36 7.46 -14.22 -16.06
N LEU A 37 8.22 -15.23 -15.64
CA LEU A 37 8.29 -15.65 -14.24
C LEU A 37 9.00 -14.62 -13.36
N GLU A 38 10.08 -14.02 -13.87
CA GLU A 38 10.82 -12.96 -13.19
C GLU A 38 9.95 -11.71 -13.00
N ASN A 39 9.24 -11.26 -14.04
CA ASN A 39 8.27 -10.17 -13.92
C ASN A 39 7.18 -10.45 -12.89
N ARG A 40 6.63 -11.69 -12.85
CA ARG A 40 5.64 -12.06 -11.84
C ARG A 40 6.20 -12.01 -10.42
N LYS A 41 7.45 -12.46 -10.23
CA LYS A 41 8.13 -12.40 -8.93
C LYS A 41 8.33 -10.95 -8.50
N GLN A 42 8.73 -10.07 -9.41
CA GLN A 42 8.87 -8.64 -9.13
C GLN A 42 7.54 -8.02 -8.71
N ILE A 43 6.47 -8.23 -9.48
CA ILE A 43 5.13 -7.72 -9.14
C ILE A 43 4.67 -8.19 -7.76
N ILE A 44 4.90 -9.46 -7.42
CA ILE A 44 4.55 -9.99 -6.09
C ILE A 44 5.35 -9.29 -4.99
N ASN A 45 6.66 -9.08 -5.19
CA ASN A 45 7.49 -8.35 -4.24
C ASN A 45 7.02 -6.90 -4.07
N ASP A 46 6.73 -6.20 -5.16
CA ASP A 46 6.25 -4.82 -5.13
C ASP A 46 4.92 -4.72 -4.35
N ILE A 47 3.99 -5.65 -4.60
CA ILE A 47 2.72 -5.73 -3.85
C ILE A 47 2.98 -6.01 -2.36
N GLN A 48 3.91 -6.91 -2.04
CA GLN A 48 4.27 -7.21 -0.65
C GLN A 48 4.94 -6.02 0.05
N GLU A 49 5.76 -5.24 -0.65
CA GLU A 49 6.33 -4.00 -0.11
C GLU A 49 5.25 -2.96 0.16
N ILE A 50 4.30 -2.76 -0.77
CA ILE A 50 3.16 -1.87 -0.59
C ILE A 50 2.31 -2.29 0.62
N LEU A 51 2.10 -3.60 0.81
CA LEU A 51 1.35 -4.12 1.96
C LEU A 51 2.14 -4.05 3.28
N LYS A 52 3.48 -4.11 3.23
CA LYS A 52 4.36 -3.98 4.40
C LYS A 52 4.59 -2.55 4.83
N GLN A 53 4.43 -1.58 3.93
CA GLN A 53 4.42 -0.19 4.34
C GLN A 53 3.25 0.00 5.33
N PRO A 54 3.51 0.41 6.58
CA PRO A 54 2.44 0.71 7.52
C PRO A 54 1.57 1.76 6.83
N LYS A 55 0.28 1.44 6.64
CA LYS A 55 -0.72 2.30 6.00
C LYS A 55 -0.51 3.74 6.45
N GLN A 56 0.15 4.57 5.63
CA GLN A 56 0.40 5.97 5.97
C GLN A 56 -0.91 6.76 6.17
N GLN A 57 -2.04 6.21 5.70
CA GLN A 57 -3.38 6.72 6.01
C GLN A 57 -3.79 6.61 7.50
N ASN A 58 -3.12 5.77 8.30
CA ASN A 58 -3.41 5.60 9.73
C ASN A 58 -2.43 6.32 10.65
N ALA A 59 -1.40 6.97 10.14
CA ALA A 59 -0.38 7.62 10.99
C ALA A 59 -0.98 8.71 11.90
N CYS A 60 -2.07 9.35 11.48
CA CYS A 60 -2.80 10.33 12.30
C CYS A 60 -3.85 9.70 13.24
N GLU A 61 -3.99 8.37 13.27
CA GLU A 61 -5.00 7.65 14.06
C GLU A 61 -4.38 6.87 15.22
N GLU A 62 -3.07 6.95 15.36
CA GLU A 62 -2.36 6.48 16.55
C GLU A 62 -2.45 7.55 17.63
N PHE A 63 -2.87 7.12 18.83
CA PHE A 63 -3.06 8.02 19.97
C PHE A 63 -1.82 8.88 20.25
N GLU A 64 -0.63 8.31 20.12
CA GLU A 64 0.64 9.00 20.34
C GLU A 64 0.84 10.18 19.38
N VAL A 65 0.47 10.02 18.10
CA VAL A 65 0.60 11.08 17.08
C VAL A 65 -0.42 12.20 17.34
N CYS A 66 -1.66 11.85 17.67
CA CYS A 66 -2.68 12.83 18.09
C CYS A 66 -2.25 13.60 19.34
N LEU A 67 -1.67 12.91 20.33
CA LEU A 67 -1.19 13.50 21.55
C LEU A 67 -0.01 14.46 21.31
N LEU A 68 0.96 14.05 20.49
CA LEU A 68 2.09 14.89 20.11
C LEU A 68 1.63 16.17 19.40
N ALA A 69 0.71 16.07 18.45
CA ALA A 69 0.14 17.23 17.77
C ALA A 69 -0.57 18.19 18.75
N ALA A 70 -1.31 17.64 19.72
CA ALA A 70 -2.05 18.43 20.69
C ALA A 70 -1.15 19.08 21.76
N ASN A 71 0.00 18.48 22.10
CA ASN A 71 0.94 19.00 23.10
C ASN A 71 1.54 20.38 22.77
N HIS A 72 1.42 20.84 21.52
CA HIS A 72 1.77 22.22 21.15
C HIS A 72 0.82 23.27 21.72
N PHE A 73 -0.36 22.86 22.19
CA PHE A 73 -1.40 23.74 22.70
C PHE A 73 -1.72 23.41 24.16
N GLN A 74 -2.22 24.40 24.90
CA GLN A 74 -2.69 24.18 26.26
C GLN A 74 -3.93 23.28 26.24
N ARG A 75 -3.87 22.17 26.99
CA ARG A 75 -4.99 21.24 27.19
C ARG A 75 -6.23 21.99 27.70
N GLY A 76 -7.41 21.60 27.20
CA GLY A 76 -8.68 22.24 27.56
C GLY A 76 -9.10 23.37 26.61
N THR A 77 -8.26 23.76 25.65
CA THR A 77 -8.57 24.82 24.67
C THR A 77 -9.19 24.27 23.39
N LYS A 78 -9.92 25.12 22.65
CA LYS A 78 -10.45 24.80 21.31
C LYS A 78 -9.32 24.42 20.35
N SER A 79 -8.21 25.14 20.37
CA SER A 79 -7.03 24.87 19.53
C SER A 79 -6.39 23.52 19.84
N TRP A 80 -6.30 23.15 21.13
CA TRP A 80 -5.84 21.82 21.53
C TRP A 80 -6.74 20.72 20.99
N ALA A 81 -8.06 20.88 21.11
CA ALA A 81 -9.01 19.87 20.63
C ALA A 81 -8.98 19.74 19.10
N LEU A 82 -8.86 20.86 18.37
CA LEU A 82 -8.69 20.86 16.91
C LEU A 82 -7.40 20.16 16.48
N ALA A 83 -6.29 20.45 17.15
CA ALA A 83 -5.00 19.79 16.90
C ALA A 83 -5.07 18.29 17.19
N PHE A 84 -5.76 17.88 18.26
CA PHE A 84 -5.94 16.47 18.60
C PHE A 84 -6.69 15.67 17.53
N PHE A 85 -7.71 16.28 16.90
CA PHE A 85 -8.41 15.69 15.75
C PHE A 85 -7.72 15.91 14.40
N ASN A 86 -6.55 16.57 14.40
CA ASN A 86 -5.85 17.04 13.21
C ASN A 86 -6.80 17.74 12.22
N ILE A 87 -7.58 18.69 12.75
CA ILE A 87 -8.47 19.55 11.97
C ILE A 87 -7.78 20.90 11.89
N GLN A 88 -7.25 21.23 10.71
CA GLN A 88 -6.58 22.50 10.48
C GLN A 88 -7.61 23.61 10.43
N ASN A 89 -7.67 24.46 11.48
CA ASN A 89 -8.33 25.78 11.57
C ASN A 89 -9.45 26.05 10.54
N ALA A 90 -10.36 25.10 10.37
CA ALA A 90 -11.46 25.22 9.44
C ALA A 90 -12.53 25.99 10.17
N GLU A 91 -12.59 27.31 9.98
CA GLU A 91 -13.77 28.07 10.36
C GLU A 91 -14.63 28.26 9.09
N PRO A 92 -15.91 27.84 9.12
CA PRO A 92 -16.63 27.17 10.21
C PRO A 92 -16.23 25.69 10.38
N ILE A 93 -16.16 25.19 11.62
CA ILE A 93 -15.82 23.78 11.87
C ILE A 93 -17.07 22.94 11.61
N ASP A 94 -16.94 21.93 10.76
CA ASP A 94 -18.01 20.96 10.53
C ASP A 94 -18.07 19.95 11.67
N LEU A 95 -19.02 20.13 12.59
CA LEU A 95 -19.30 19.18 13.68
C LEU A 95 -19.62 17.77 13.19
N SER A 96 -20.16 17.62 11.97
CA SER A 96 -20.42 16.30 11.37
C SER A 96 -19.11 15.57 11.10
N GLU A 97 -18.10 16.27 10.57
CA GLU A 97 -16.76 15.73 10.34
C GLU A 97 -16.07 15.36 11.67
N VAL A 98 -16.12 16.26 12.66
CA VAL A 98 -15.56 16.00 14.00
C VAL A 98 -16.21 14.76 14.62
N ARG A 99 -17.54 14.64 14.54
CA ARG A 99 -18.27 13.49 15.07
C ARG A 99 -17.88 12.19 14.39
N LYS A 100 -17.68 12.21 13.07
CA LYS A 100 -17.21 11.03 12.32
C LYS A 100 -15.82 10.60 12.78
N LYS A 101 -14.88 11.55 12.93
CA LYS A 101 -13.54 11.29 13.46
C LYS A 101 -13.59 10.74 14.89
N TYR A 102 -14.41 11.34 15.76
CA TYR A 102 -14.63 10.86 17.12
C TYR A 102 -15.12 9.40 17.16
N ILE A 103 -16.15 9.04 16.38
CA ILE A 103 -16.67 7.66 16.35
C ILE A 103 -15.57 6.70 15.87
N LYS A 104 -14.80 7.09 14.86
CA LYS A 104 -13.70 6.28 14.33
C LYS A 104 -12.62 6.03 15.39
N PHE A 105 -12.16 7.08 16.07
CA PHE A 105 -11.16 6.96 17.13
C PHE A 105 -11.68 6.19 18.33
N ALA A 106 -12.94 6.40 18.72
CA ALA A 106 -13.57 5.66 19.81
C ALA A 106 -13.62 4.16 19.49
N GLN A 107 -13.93 3.78 18.24
CA GLN A 107 -13.92 2.38 17.83
C GLN A 107 -12.53 1.75 17.85
N SER A 108 -11.46 2.51 17.64
CA SER A 108 -10.08 2.02 17.62
C SER A 108 -9.43 2.00 18.99
N TRP A 109 -9.75 2.98 19.84
CA TRP A 109 -9.10 3.19 21.13
C TRP A 109 -9.97 2.75 22.32
N HIS A 110 -11.12 2.11 22.08
CA HIS A 110 -11.96 1.60 23.15
C HIS A 110 -11.21 0.59 24.03
N PRO A 111 -11.32 0.67 25.37
CA PRO A 111 -10.71 -0.29 26.28
C PRO A 111 -11.03 -1.75 26.00
N ASP A 112 -12.25 -2.02 25.52
CA ASP A 112 -12.66 -3.38 25.16
C ASP A 112 -11.86 -3.97 23.99
N LYS A 113 -11.19 -3.15 23.16
CA LYS A 113 -10.42 -3.60 22.00
C LYS A 113 -8.90 -3.54 22.20
N MET A 114 -8.42 -2.72 23.12
CA MET A 114 -6.99 -2.48 23.39
C MET A 114 -6.82 -2.40 24.91
N GLN A 115 -5.96 -3.21 25.54
CA GLN A 115 -5.93 -3.32 27.01
C GLN A 115 -4.97 -2.36 27.74
N VAL A 116 -3.97 -1.77 27.06
CA VAL A 116 -2.83 -1.15 27.77
C VAL A 116 -2.82 0.39 27.75
N THR A 117 -3.20 1.04 26.64
CA THR A 117 -3.16 2.53 26.49
C THR A 117 -4.52 3.17 26.18
N SER A 118 -5.55 2.33 26.08
CA SER A 118 -6.90 2.69 25.63
C SER A 118 -7.66 3.61 26.59
N HIS A 119 -7.46 3.44 27.90
CA HIS A 119 -8.23 4.18 28.89
C HIS A 119 -7.87 5.67 28.89
N ASP A 120 -6.58 5.99 28.74
CA ASP A 120 -6.11 7.37 28.59
C ASP A 120 -6.46 7.91 27.20
N ALA A 121 -6.28 7.12 26.14
CA ALA A 121 -6.65 7.54 24.79
C ALA A 121 -8.13 7.95 24.69
N MET A 122 -9.03 7.16 25.29
CA MET A 122 -10.46 7.45 25.32
C MET A 122 -10.78 8.67 26.20
N LYS A 123 -10.06 8.89 27.30
CA LYS A 123 -10.22 10.08 28.15
C LYS A 123 -9.89 11.36 27.39
N TYR A 124 -8.74 11.38 26.70
CA TYR A 124 -8.31 12.53 25.89
C TYR A 124 -9.26 12.78 24.72
N LEU A 125 -9.70 11.71 24.04
CA LEU A 125 -10.67 11.78 22.96
C LEU A 125 -12.00 12.39 23.40
N ASN A 126 -12.53 11.94 24.54
CA ASN A 126 -13.77 12.45 25.11
C ASN A 126 -13.65 13.92 25.49
N GLU A 127 -12.53 14.32 26.10
CA GLU A 127 -12.28 15.71 26.47
C GLU A 127 -12.23 16.62 25.25
N ALA A 128 -11.48 16.23 24.22
CA ALA A 128 -11.41 16.98 22.96
C ALA A 128 -12.79 17.12 22.30
N TRP A 129 -13.59 16.05 22.30
CA TRP A 129 -14.95 16.09 21.76
C TRP A 129 -15.86 17.04 22.55
N GLN A 130 -15.86 16.99 23.89
CA GLN A 130 -16.71 17.87 24.70
C GLN A 130 -16.35 19.35 24.52
N ILE A 131 -15.06 19.68 24.39
CA ILE A 131 -14.62 21.04 24.12
C ILE A 131 -15.17 21.52 22.78
N LEU A 132 -15.00 20.74 21.71
CA LEU A 132 -15.53 21.14 20.40
C LEU A 132 -17.06 21.15 20.35
N LYS A 133 -17.74 20.28 21.11
CA LYS A 133 -19.20 20.28 21.17
C LYS A 133 -19.78 21.49 21.90
N ASN A 134 -19.13 21.96 22.97
CA ASN A 134 -19.63 23.05 23.81
C ASN A 134 -19.23 24.45 23.31
N ASN A 135 -18.22 24.54 22.45
CA ASN A 135 -17.79 25.79 21.82
C ASN A 135 -18.47 26.05 20.46
N PHE A 136 -19.60 25.36 20.21
CA PHE A 136 -20.48 25.50 19.05
C PHE A 136 -21.90 25.82 19.48
#